data_AF-Q30E13-F1
#
_entry.id   AF-Q30E13-F1
#
_cell.length_a   1.000
_cell.length_b   1.000
_cell.length_c   1.000
_cell.angle_alpha   90.00
_cell.angle_beta   90.00
_cell.angle_gamma   90.00
#
_symmetry.space_group_name_H-M   'P 1'
#
loop_
_entity.id
_entity.type
_entity.pdbx_description
1 polymer ?
#
loop_
_entity_poly.entity_id
_entity_poly.type
_entity_poly.pdbx_seq_one_letter_code
_entity_poly.pdbx_strand_id
1 'polypeptide(L)'
;DHVGTYGITTYQSYGSNGQFTMEFDGDEELYVDLGKKETVWRIPEFGQLRSYDPQGGLQNIAVEKFNLDLLTKRSNFTPATN
;
A
#
# COMPACT_ATOMS: atom_id res chain seq x y z
N ASP A 1 9.03 9.21 -21.91
CA ASP A 1 7.81 8.50 -21.51
C ASP A 1 7.85 8.40 -19.99
N HIS A 2 6.69 8.41 -19.32
CA HIS A 2 6.60 8.44 -17.85
C HIS A 2 5.60 7.39 -17.36
N VAL A 3 5.82 6.83 -16.18
CA VAL A 3 4.94 5.81 -15.59
C VAL A 3 4.62 6.18 -14.14
N GLY A 4 3.33 6.28 -13.83
CA GLY A 4 2.83 6.47 -12.47
C GLY A 4 2.08 5.23 -11.97
N THR A 5 2.35 4.80 -10.75
CA THR A 5 1.61 3.73 -10.07
C THR A 5 0.95 4.28 -8.82
N TYR A 6 -0.36 4.53 -8.89
CA TYR A 6 -1.12 5.20 -7.83
C TYR A 6 -1.90 4.20 -6.97
N GLY A 7 -1.19 3.51 -6.08
CA GLY A 7 -1.79 2.64 -5.06
C GLY A 7 -1.26 1.22 -5.05
N ILE A 8 0.06 1.07 -5.14
CA ILE A 8 0.72 -0.21 -4.89
C ILE A 8 0.36 -0.62 -3.46
N THR A 9 -0.29 -1.78 -3.33
CA THR A 9 -0.76 -2.28 -2.04
C THR A 9 -0.25 -3.69 -1.85
N THR A 10 0.43 -3.93 -0.74
CA THR A 10 0.85 -5.27 -0.33
C THR A 10 0.23 -5.58 1.03
N TYR A 11 -0.20 -6.83 1.20
CA TYR A 11 -0.73 -7.31 2.48
C TYR A 11 -0.20 -8.72 2.73
N GLN A 12 0.21 -8.98 3.98
CA GLN A 12 0.69 -10.29 4.40
C GLN A 12 0.12 -10.65 5.78
N SER A 13 -0.02 -11.94 6.05
CA SER A 13 -0.66 -12.45 7.28
C SER A 13 0.30 -12.61 8.46
N TYR A 14 1.61 -12.52 8.23
CA TYR A 14 2.65 -12.61 9.27
C TYR A 14 3.37 -11.27 9.43
N GLY A 15 3.67 -10.83 10.66
CA GLY A 15 4.49 -9.64 10.92
C GLY A 15 3.75 -8.30 10.73
N SER A 16 4.41 -7.32 10.08
CA SER A 16 3.78 -6.04 9.70
C SER A 16 2.85 -6.26 8.51
N ASN A 17 1.55 -6.05 8.73
CA ASN A 17 0.54 -6.70 7.90
C ASN A 17 0.22 -6.02 6.56
N GLY A 18 0.83 -4.90 6.20
CA GLY A 18 0.68 -4.34 4.85
C GLY A 18 1.31 -2.97 4.63
N GLN A 19 1.38 -2.57 3.37
CA GLN A 19 1.96 -1.31 2.91
C GLN A 19 1.14 -0.75 1.74
N PHE A 20 1.04 0.58 1.69
CA PHE A 20 0.47 1.31 0.57
C PHE A 20 1.45 2.40 0.13
N THR A 21 1.80 2.43 -1.16
CA THR A 21 2.67 3.44 -1.77
C THR A 21 2.11 3.97 -3.09
N MET A 22 2.56 5.16 -3.47
CA MET A 22 2.47 5.65 -4.84
C MET A 22 3.86 5.93 -5.38
N GLU A 23 4.07 5.62 -6.65
CA GLU A 23 5.36 5.76 -7.33
C GLU A 23 5.21 6.52 -8.64
N PHE A 24 6.26 7.25 -9.01
CA PHE A 24 6.36 7.94 -10.29
C PHE A 24 7.77 7.74 -10.85
N ASP A 25 7.86 7.23 -12.08
CA ASP A 25 9.10 6.85 -12.77
C ASP A 25 10.02 5.91 -11.96
N GLY A 26 9.44 5.13 -11.05
CA GLY A 26 10.14 4.18 -10.18
C GLY A 26 10.60 4.76 -8.84
N ASP A 27 10.39 6.05 -8.58
CA ASP A 27 10.63 6.67 -7.28
C ASP A 27 9.34 6.72 -6.45
N GLU A 28 9.45 6.43 -5.16
CA GLU A 28 8.35 6.58 -4.21
C GLU A 28 7.97 8.07 -4.08
N GLU A 29 6.71 8.39 -4.36
CA GLU A 29 6.15 9.72 -4.10
C GLU A 29 5.67 9.85 -2.65
N LEU A 30 4.92 8.84 -2.17
CA LEU A 30 4.35 8.80 -0.83
C LEU A 30 4.08 7.37 -0.37
N TYR A 31 3.93 7.21 0.94
CA TYR A 31 3.31 6.04 1.56
C TYR A 31 2.25 6.47 2.58
N VAL A 32 1.34 5.56 2.93
CA VAL A 32 0.39 5.79 4.02
C VAL A 32 0.86 5.05 5.27
N ASP A 33 1.11 5.79 6.36
CA ASP A 33 1.35 5.20 7.67
C ASP A 33 0.02 4.67 8.21
N LEU A 34 -0.14 3.34 8.21
CA LEU A 34 -1.38 2.68 8.62
C LEU A 34 -1.67 2.82 10.12
N GLY A 35 -0.64 2.99 10.95
CA GLY A 35 -0.77 3.12 12.40
C GLY A 35 -1.25 4.52 12.79
N LYS A 36 -0.65 5.54 12.17
CA LYS A 36 -1.01 6.94 12.39
C LYS A 36 -2.14 7.44 11.49
N LYS A 37 -2.47 6.69 10.44
CA LYS A 37 -3.47 7.02 9.42
C LYS A 37 -3.17 8.35 8.74
N GLU A 38 -1.91 8.54 8.36
CA GLU A 38 -1.44 9.76 7.72
C GLU A 38 -0.69 9.45 6.42
N THR A 39 -0.77 10.38 5.47
CA THR A 39 0.02 10.35 4.25
C THR A 39 1.40 10.93 4.54
N VAL A 40 2.44 10.15 4.27
CA VAL A 40 3.83 10.57 4.41
C VAL A 40 4.43 10.72 3.01
N TRP A 41 4.85 11.94 2.68
CA TRP A 41 5.50 12.24 1.42
C TRP A 41 7.00 11.94 1.51
N ARG A 42 7.54 11.30 0.47
CA ARG A 42 8.99 11.03 0.39
C ARG A 42 9.81 12.32 0.34
N ILE A 43 9.28 13.31 -0.39
CA ILE A 43 9.77 14.69 -0.49
C ILE A 43 8.69 15.60 0.13
N PRO A 44 8.95 16.24 1.30
CA PRO A 44 7.95 17.03 2.01
C PRO A 44 7.32 18.16 1.19
N GLU A 45 8.06 18.75 0.25
CA GLU A 45 7.61 19.82 -0.64
C GLU A 45 6.46 19.38 -1.55
N PHE A 46 6.37 18.09 -1.90
CA PHE A 46 5.23 17.57 -2.67
C PHE A 46 3.93 17.65 -1.88
N GLY A 47 3.98 17.48 -0.56
CA GLY A 47 2.83 17.63 0.33
C GLY A 47 2.32 19.07 0.47
N GLN A 48 3.08 20.06 0.00
CA GLN A 48 2.64 21.45 -0.09
C GLN A 48 1.89 21.76 -1.39
N LEU A 49 2.17 20.98 -2.45
CA LEU A 49 1.62 21.19 -3.79
C LEU A 49 0.46 20.23 -4.08
N ARG A 50 0.46 19.05 -3.46
CA ARG A 50 -0.51 17.97 -3.68
C ARG A 50 -0.90 17.37 -2.34
N SER A 51 -2.08 16.76 -2.28
CA SER A 51 -2.58 16.08 -1.10
C SER A 51 -3.14 14.72 -1.46
N TYR A 52 -2.99 13.76 -0.55
CA TYR A 52 -3.64 12.47 -0.66
C TYR A 52 -4.36 12.15 0.65
N ASP A 53 -5.61 11.74 0.56
CA ASP A 53 -6.39 11.30 1.72
C ASP A 53 -5.95 9.88 2.13
N PRO A 54 -5.36 9.69 3.33
CA PRO A 54 -4.89 8.40 3.79
C PRO A 54 -6.02 7.36 3.88
N GLN A 55 -7.29 7.77 3.93
CA GLN A 55 -8.43 6.87 3.90
C GLN A 55 -8.46 5.97 2.66
N GLY A 56 -7.96 6.45 1.51
CA GLY A 56 -7.84 5.65 0.30
C GLY A 56 -6.86 4.48 0.48
N GLY A 57 -5.71 4.73 1.11
CA GLY A 57 -4.73 3.68 1.42
C GLY A 57 -5.28 2.65 2.41
N LEU A 58 -5.98 3.10 3.45
CA LEU A 58 -6.63 2.22 4.43
C LEU A 58 -7.69 1.31 3.80
N GLN A 59 -8.46 1.83 2.84
CA GLN A 59 -9.45 1.03 2.10
C GLN A 59 -8.80 -0.04 1.25
N ASN A 60 -7.73 0.30 0.51
CA ASN A 60 -7.00 -0.69 -0.30
C ASN A 60 -6.41 -1.80 0.57
N ILE A 61 -5.83 -1.46 1.72
CA ILE A 61 -5.33 -2.46 2.69
C ILE A 61 -6.44 -3.38 3.20
N ALA A 62 -7.63 -2.85 3.48
CA ALA A 62 -8.75 -3.67 3.92
C ALA A 62 -9.22 -4.64 2.81
N VAL A 63 -9.22 -4.19 1.56
CA VAL A 63 -9.54 -5.03 0.40
C VAL A 63 -8.47 -6.11 0.20
N GLU A 64 -7.19 -5.77 0.28
CA GLU A 64 -6.10 -6.74 0.12
C GLU A 64 -6.07 -7.77 1.25
N LYS A 65 -6.40 -7.39 2.48
CA LYS A 65 -6.61 -8.35 3.57
C LYS A 65 -7.70 -9.37 3.23
N PHE A 66 -8.86 -8.90 2.78
CA PHE A 66 -9.97 -9.76 2.40
C PHE A 66 -9.60 -10.67 1.22
N ASN A 67 -8.91 -10.14 0.22
CA ASN A 67 -8.43 -10.90 -0.93
C ASN A 67 -7.42 -11.96 -0.51
N LEU A 68 -6.47 -11.63 0.38
CA LEU A 68 -5.49 -12.58 0.88
C LEU A 68 -6.16 -13.75 1.62
N ASP A 69 -7.18 -13.49 2.43
CA ASP A 69 -7.93 -14.54 3.13
C ASP A 69 -8.62 -15.50 2.14
N LEU A 70 -9.16 -14.97 1.03
CA LEU A 70 -9.76 -15.77 -0.03
C LEU A 70 -8.70 -16.56 -0.81
N LEU A 71 -7.59 -15.92 -1.19
CA LEU A 71 -6.51 -16.55 -1.94
C LEU A 71 -5.82 -17.65 -1.14
N THR A 72 -5.65 -17.46 0.17
CA THR A 72 -5.10 -18.47 1.08
C THR A 72 -5.97 -19.72 1.10
N LYS A 73 -7.30 -19.58 1.17
CA LYS A 73 -8.22 -20.72 1.09
C LYS A 73 -8.17 -21.38 -0.29
N ARG A 74 -8.16 -20.58 -1.36
CA ARG A 74 -8.10 -21.07 -2.75
C ARG A 74 -6.82 -21.83 -3.05
N SER A 75 -5.69 -21.45 -2.43
CA SER A 75 -4.39 -22.10 -2.59
C SER A 75 -4.18 -23.29 -1.65
N ASN A 76 -5.25 -23.81 -1.02
CA ASN A 76 -5.18 -24.88 -0.03
C ASN A 76 -4.18 -24.57 1.10
N PHE A 77 -4.15 -23.32 1.56
CA PHE A 77 -3.28 -22.85 2.64
C PHE A 77 -1.78 -23.03 2.34
N THR A 78 -1.38 -23.01 1.06
CA THR A 78 0.03 -23.05 0.68
C THR A 78 0.73 -21.77 1.18
N PRO A 79 1.76 -21.86 2.05
CA PRO A 79 2.47 -20.70 2.55
C PRO A 79 3.40 -20.11 1.48
N ALA A 80 3.60 -18.80 1.51
CA ALA A 80 4.69 -18.18 0.77
C ALA A 80 6.04 -18.68 1.32
N THR A 81 7.00 -18.92 0.43
CA THR A 81 8.37 -19.27 0.79
C THR A 81 9.24 -18.01 0.69
N ASN A 82 10.14 -17.82 1.66
CA ASN A 82 11.12 -16.73 1.69
C ASN A 82 12.46 -17.21 1.12
#